data_AF-A0ABD2U7L9-F1
#
_entry.id   AF-A0ABD2U7L9-F1
#
_cell.length_a   1.000
_cell.length_b   1.000
_cell.length_c   1.000
_cell.angle_alpha   90.00
_cell.angle_beta   90.00
_cell.angle_gamma   90.00
#
_symmetry.space_group_name_H-M   'P 1'
#
loop_
_entity.id
_entity.type
_entity.pdbx_description
1 polymer ?
#
loop_
_entity_poly.entity_id
_entity_poly.type
_entity_poly.pdbx_seq_one_letter_code
_entity_poly.pdbx_strand_id
1 'polypeptide(L)'
;MLRFRCIQLFTSPFEAPFIQSFKPHTSISCAQMGSYSTTSSSAQNSPKLVFRQLFEKESSTYTYLLADASHPQKPALLIDPVDKTADRDLALVKELGLKLIYAINTHVHADHVTGSGLIKTKFPGVKSIISKASNAKADLFVEPGDKIYFGDIFLEVHATPGHTLGCVTYVTGDGPNQPQPRMAFTGDALLIRGCGRTDFQGGSSDKLYDSVHSQIFTLPKDTLLYPAHDYKGFTVSTVGEEMLYNPRLSKDKETFKNIMQNLNLSYPKMMDVAVPANMVCGLQETKSEAC
;
A
#
# COMPACT_ATOMS: atom_id res chain seq x y z
N MET A 1 -15.08 30.50 64.55
CA MET A 1 -15.25 31.63 63.62
C MET A 1 -15.21 31.11 62.19
N LEU A 2 -16.27 31.39 61.41
CA LEU A 2 -16.38 31.57 59.95
C LEU A 2 -15.37 30.84 59.03
N ARG A 3 -15.73 30.19 57.90
CA ARG A 3 -16.83 30.43 56.97
C ARG A 3 -16.87 29.26 55.96
N PHE A 4 -18.05 28.76 55.62
CA PHE A 4 -18.29 27.97 54.41
C PHE A 4 -18.20 28.88 53.17
N ARG A 5 -17.60 28.36 52.08
CA ARG A 5 -17.79 28.90 50.72
C ARG A 5 -18.09 27.75 49.75
N CYS A 6 -19.25 27.87 49.12
CA CYS A 6 -19.76 27.08 48.02
C CYS A 6 -19.45 27.83 46.71
N ILE A 7 -18.89 27.17 45.69
CA ILE A 7 -18.79 27.65 44.30
C ILE A 7 -18.91 26.39 43.40
N GLN A 8 -20.12 26.12 42.90
CA GLN A 8 -20.54 26.25 41.49
C GLN A 8 -19.81 25.36 40.49
N LEU A 9 -20.47 24.24 40.14
CA LEU A 9 -20.27 23.46 38.93
C LEU A 9 -20.94 24.20 37.76
N PHE A 10 -20.17 24.56 36.74
CA PHE A 10 -20.70 25.00 35.45
C PHE A 10 -20.95 23.77 34.58
N THR A 11 -22.22 23.51 34.28
CA THR A 11 -22.65 22.65 33.17
C THR A 11 -23.17 23.55 32.05
N SER A 12 -22.55 23.50 30.87
CA SER A 12 -23.11 24.08 29.65
C SER A 12 -23.63 22.95 28.75
N PRO A 13 -24.85 23.03 28.22
CA PRO A 13 -25.40 22.00 27.36
C PRO A 13 -24.88 22.09 25.92
N PHE A 14 -24.56 20.93 25.35
CA PHE A 14 -24.41 20.72 23.91
C PHE A 14 -25.78 20.85 23.23
N GLU A 15 -25.93 21.75 22.25
CA GLU A 15 -27.05 21.75 21.31
C GLU A 15 -26.66 21.03 20.02
N ALA A 16 -27.46 20.02 19.65
CA ALA A 16 -27.35 19.26 18.41
C ALA A 16 -28.11 19.94 17.26
N PRO A 17 -27.68 19.80 16.00
CA PRO A 17 -28.32 20.46 14.88
C PRO A 17 -29.64 19.79 14.46
N PHE A 18 -30.55 20.67 14.07
CA PHE A 18 -31.95 20.50 13.72
C PHE A 18 -32.14 19.62 12.46
N ILE A 19 -33.03 18.62 12.56
CA ILE A 19 -33.56 17.85 11.42
C ILE A 19 -34.79 18.59 10.89
N GLN A 20 -34.79 18.99 9.62
CA GLN A 20 -36.00 19.45 8.94
C GLN A 20 -36.32 18.56 7.73
N SER A 21 -37.48 17.92 7.83
CA SER A 21 -38.15 17.14 6.79
C SER A 21 -38.99 18.06 5.91
N PHE A 22 -38.78 18.03 4.60
CA PHE A 22 -39.56 18.78 3.62
C PHE A 22 -40.62 17.88 2.95
N LYS A 23 -41.87 18.35 2.93
CA LYS A 23 -42.98 17.80 2.13
C LYS A 23 -43.17 18.64 0.86
N PRO A 24 -43.65 18.06 -0.27
CA PRO A 24 -43.82 18.78 -1.51
C PRO A 24 -45.21 19.43 -1.59
N HIS A 25 -45.26 20.66 -2.11
CA HIS A 25 -46.48 21.27 -2.65
C HIS A 25 -46.22 21.78 -4.06
N THR A 26 -47.10 21.39 -4.96
CA THR A 26 -47.21 21.78 -6.37
C THR A 26 -47.99 23.09 -6.52
N SER A 27 -47.52 24.04 -7.32
CA SER A 27 -48.19 24.52 -8.56
C SER A 27 -47.58 25.82 -9.13
N ILE A 28 -47.23 25.74 -10.43
CA ILE A 28 -47.38 26.68 -11.55
C ILE A 28 -47.03 28.17 -11.38
N SER A 29 -46.05 28.65 -12.18
CA SER A 29 -46.23 29.82 -13.08
C SER A 29 -45.03 30.01 -14.00
N CYS A 30 -45.32 30.35 -15.26
CA CYS A 30 -44.41 30.61 -16.38
C CYS A 30 -44.01 32.09 -16.39
N ALA A 31 -42.71 32.41 -16.44
CA ALA A 31 -42.21 33.67 -16.99
C ALA A 31 -40.68 33.70 -17.17
N GLN A 32 -40.27 34.18 -18.35
CA GLN A 32 -39.01 34.86 -18.70
C GLN A 32 -37.72 34.05 -18.88
N MET A 33 -37.29 34.01 -20.14
CA MET A 33 -35.95 33.60 -20.58
C MET A 33 -34.88 34.53 -19.99
N GLY A 34 -34.25 34.07 -18.91
CA GLY A 34 -32.91 34.51 -18.54
C GLY A 34 -31.88 33.68 -19.30
N SER A 35 -30.94 34.34 -19.96
CA SER A 35 -29.76 33.70 -20.53
C SER A 35 -28.90 33.16 -19.40
N TYR A 36 -29.10 31.89 -19.05
CA TYR A 36 -28.17 31.17 -18.19
C TYR A 36 -26.90 30.88 -18.99
N SER A 37 -25.88 31.71 -18.76
CA SER A 37 -24.51 31.31 -19.07
C SER A 37 -24.19 30.15 -18.14
N THR A 38 -24.35 28.93 -18.64
CA THR A 38 -23.84 27.73 -17.97
C THR A 38 -22.33 27.80 -18.11
N THR A 39 -21.68 28.46 -17.15
CA THR A 39 -20.28 28.14 -16.87
C THR A 39 -20.26 26.69 -16.44
N SER A 40 -20.03 25.78 -17.39
CA SER A 40 -19.70 24.39 -17.13
C SER A 40 -18.32 24.35 -16.46
N SER A 41 -18.25 24.77 -15.20
CA SER A 41 -17.04 24.71 -14.37
C SER A 41 -16.91 23.34 -13.72
N SER A 42 -17.07 22.28 -14.50
CA SER A 42 -16.89 20.91 -14.05
C SER A 42 -16.06 20.12 -15.06
N ALA A 43 -14.92 20.66 -15.46
CA ALA A 43 -13.77 19.79 -15.65
C ALA A 43 -13.34 19.38 -14.23
N GLN A 44 -14.02 18.37 -13.66
CA GLN A 44 -13.54 17.77 -12.43
C GLN A 44 -12.14 17.23 -12.71
N ASN A 45 -11.15 17.75 -11.99
CA ASN A 45 -9.77 17.25 -12.03
C ASN A 45 -9.77 15.82 -11.49
N SER A 46 -10.02 14.83 -12.36
CA SER A 46 -9.78 13.43 -12.01
C SER A 46 -8.30 13.27 -11.66
N PRO A 47 -7.96 12.51 -10.61
CA PRO A 47 -6.60 12.44 -10.15
C PRO A 47 -5.69 11.83 -11.22
N LYS A 48 -4.54 12.46 -11.46
CA LYS A 48 -3.58 12.02 -12.47
C LYS A 48 -2.49 11.18 -11.81
N LEU A 49 -2.64 9.86 -11.85
CA LEU A 49 -1.63 8.93 -11.36
C LEU A 49 -0.33 9.06 -12.17
N VAL A 50 0.77 9.37 -11.49
CA VAL A 50 2.13 9.08 -11.96
C VAL A 50 2.52 7.73 -11.39
N PHE A 51 2.90 6.81 -12.26
CA PHE A 51 3.34 5.47 -11.89
C PHE A 51 4.70 5.17 -12.52
N ARG A 52 5.63 4.65 -11.73
CA ARG A 52 6.90 4.08 -12.20
C ARG A 52 7.17 2.78 -11.47
N GLN A 53 7.52 1.76 -12.24
CA GLN A 53 8.12 0.52 -11.75
C GLN A 53 9.63 0.62 -11.94
N LEU A 54 10.37 0.43 -10.86
CA LEU A 54 11.83 0.49 -10.82
C LEU A 54 12.35 -0.88 -10.42
N PHE A 55 13.52 -1.27 -10.91
CA PHE A 55 14.08 -2.60 -10.67
C PHE A 55 15.45 -2.54 -10.01
N GLU A 56 15.63 -3.28 -8.92
CA GLU A 56 16.93 -3.56 -8.30
C GLU A 56 17.40 -4.93 -8.78
N LYS A 57 18.61 -4.99 -9.34
CA LYS A 57 19.07 -6.15 -10.10
C LYS A 57 19.61 -7.27 -9.23
N GLU A 58 20.16 -6.97 -8.05
CA GLU A 58 20.81 -7.97 -7.21
C GLU A 58 19.79 -8.87 -6.51
N SER A 59 18.71 -8.30 -5.96
CA SER A 59 17.61 -9.04 -5.34
C SER A 59 16.44 -9.32 -6.29
N SER A 60 16.47 -8.74 -7.49
CA SER A 60 15.34 -8.79 -8.46
C SER A 60 14.06 -8.14 -7.93
N THR A 61 14.20 -7.11 -7.10
CA THR A 61 13.09 -6.41 -6.46
C THR A 61 12.53 -5.32 -7.35
N TYR A 62 11.21 -5.24 -7.42
CA TYR A 62 10.48 -4.11 -7.94
C TYR A 62 10.15 -3.12 -6.83
N THR A 63 10.55 -1.87 -7.03
CA THR A 63 10.12 -0.71 -6.24
C THR A 63 9.11 0.09 -7.06
N TYR A 64 8.00 0.50 -6.43
CA TYR A 64 6.93 1.24 -7.12
C TYR A 64 6.81 2.67 -6.62
N LEU A 65 6.92 3.65 -7.51
CA LEU A 65 6.66 5.07 -7.24
C LEU A 65 5.26 5.43 -7.74
N LEU A 66 4.41 5.89 -6.83
CA LEU A 66 3.07 6.40 -7.12
C LEU A 66 2.96 7.85 -6.68
N ALA A 67 2.29 8.69 -7.47
CA ALA A 67 1.98 10.06 -7.08
C ALA A 67 0.68 10.57 -7.69
N ASP A 68 0.02 11.49 -7.02
CA ASP A 68 -1.08 12.28 -7.57
C ASP A 68 -0.52 13.59 -8.17
N ALA A 69 -0.36 13.64 -9.49
CA ALA A 69 0.20 14.81 -10.17
C ALA A 69 -0.79 15.96 -10.39
N SER A 70 -2.09 15.75 -10.15
CA SER A 70 -3.11 16.80 -10.19
C SER A 70 -3.15 17.61 -8.90
N HIS A 71 -2.78 17.00 -7.77
CA HIS A 71 -2.70 17.72 -6.51
C HIS A 71 -1.55 18.74 -6.53
N PRO A 72 -1.73 19.99 -6.05
CA PRO A 72 -0.71 21.04 -6.14
C PRO A 72 0.65 20.68 -5.53
N GLN A 73 0.64 19.85 -4.47
CA GLN A 73 1.86 19.39 -3.81
C GLN A 73 2.48 18.13 -4.43
N LYS A 74 1.82 17.49 -5.40
CA LYS A 74 2.22 16.22 -6.01
C LYS A 74 2.67 15.14 -5.00
N PRO A 75 1.82 14.80 -4.01
CA PRO A 75 2.14 13.83 -2.97
C PRO A 75 2.41 12.46 -3.58
N ALA A 76 3.45 11.79 -3.09
CA ALA A 76 3.97 10.54 -3.64
C ALA A 76 4.34 9.54 -2.56
N LEU A 77 4.32 8.26 -2.90
CA LEU A 77 4.83 7.18 -2.07
C LEU A 77 5.71 6.22 -2.86
N LEU A 78 6.60 5.52 -2.15
CA LEU A 78 7.37 4.39 -2.65
C LEU A 78 6.88 3.11 -1.97
N ILE A 79 6.71 2.03 -2.73
CA ILE A 79 6.43 0.67 -2.24
C ILE A 79 7.67 -0.19 -2.45
N ASP A 80 8.08 -0.91 -1.40
CA ASP A 80 9.24 -1.80 -1.37
C ASP A 80 10.54 -1.14 -1.87
N PRO A 81 10.95 0.02 -1.31
CA PRO A 81 12.22 0.64 -1.67
C PRO A 81 13.41 -0.17 -1.13
N VAL A 82 14.48 -0.26 -1.91
CA VAL A 82 15.73 -0.95 -1.54
C VAL A 82 16.81 0.06 -1.14
N ASP A 83 17.62 -0.25 -0.11
CA ASP A 83 18.66 0.64 0.41
C ASP A 83 19.68 1.07 -0.66
N LYS A 84 20.17 0.12 -1.47
CA LYS A 84 21.13 0.32 -2.55
C LYS A 84 20.63 1.26 -3.65
N THR A 85 19.32 1.37 -3.82
CA THR A 85 18.72 2.23 -4.85
C THR A 85 18.04 3.47 -4.29
N ALA A 86 18.13 3.72 -2.97
CA ALA A 86 17.49 4.88 -2.36
C ALA A 86 17.92 6.20 -3.03
N ASP A 87 19.20 6.36 -3.41
CA ASP A 87 19.66 7.57 -4.10
C ASP A 87 19.07 7.73 -5.51
N ARG A 88 18.94 6.62 -6.26
CA ARG A 88 18.25 6.59 -7.56
C ARG A 88 16.80 7.04 -7.39
N ASP A 89 16.11 6.48 -6.40
CA ASP A 89 14.68 6.73 -6.18
C ASP A 89 14.44 8.19 -5.78
N LEU A 90 15.28 8.72 -4.88
CA LEU A 90 15.21 10.11 -4.45
C LEU A 90 15.58 11.09 -5.57
N ALA A 91 16.51 10.75 -6.45
CA ALA A 91 16.81 11.55 -7.63
C ALA A 91 15.59 11.65 -8.55
N LEU A 92 14.93 10.52 -8.85
CA LEU A 92 13.72 10.50 -9.68
C LEU A 92 12.57 11.30 -9.05
N VAL A 93 12.37 11.18 -7.74
CA VAL A 93 11.38 11.98 -6.99
C VAL A 93 11.63 13.48 -7.17
N LYS A 94 12.90 13.93 -7.08
CA LYS A 94 13.29 15.33 -7.29
C LYS A 94 13.07 15.78 -8.73
N GLU A 95 13.51 14.97 -9.71
CA GLU A 95 13.38 15.27 -11.14
C GLU A 95 11.92 15.44 -11.57
N LEU A 96 11.03 14.62 -11.02
CA LEU A 96 9.59 14.69 -11.28
C LEU A 96 8.87 15.78 -10.46
N GLY A 97 9.58 16.45 -9.54
CA GLY A 97 9.04 17.50 -8.66
C GLY A 97 7.96 16.98 -7.71
N LEU A 98 8.15 15.76 -7.18
CA LEU A 98 7.18 15.09 -6.31
C LEU A 98 7.47 15.36 -4.84
N LYS A 99 6.41 15.37 -4.01
CA LYS A 99 6.53 15.39 -2.55
C LYS A 99 6.38 13.98 -2.01
N LEU A 100 7.50 13.30 -1.76
CA LEU A 100 7.48 11.99 -1.11
C LEU A 100 6.95 12.12 0.32
N ILE A 101 5.89 11.38 0.64
CA ILE A 101 5.25 11.37 1.97
C ILE A 101 5.43 10.03 2.68
N TYR A 102 5.45 8.92 1.93
CA TYR A 102 5.55 7.58 2.50
C TYR A 102 6.58 6.70 1.78
N ALA A 103 7.27 5.89 2.57
CA ALA A 103 8.06 4.75 2.11
C ALA A 103 7.47 3.48 2.77
N ILE A 104 6.74 2.69 2.01
CA ILE A 104 5.91 1.60 2.52
C ILE A 104 6.50 0.24 2.10
N ASN A 105 6.34 -0.79 2.93
CA ASN A 105 6.75 -2.15 2.58
C ASN A 105 5.56 -3.10 2.64
N THR A 106 5.45 -3.99 1.66
CA THR A 106 4.43 -5.06 1.61
C THR A 106 4.64 -6.09 2.71
N HIS A 107 5.89 -6.35 3.08
CA HIS A 107 6.28 -7.27 4.14
C HIS A 107 7.73 -7.00 4.61
N VAL A 108 8.20 -7.80 5.57
CA VAL A 108 9.63 -7.84 5.96
C VAL A 108 10.37 -8.69 4.94
N HIS A 109 11.14 -8.05 4.06
CA HIS A 109 11.91 -8.72 3.01
C HIS A 109 13.07 -9.55 3.58
N ALA A 110 13.44 -10.63 2.89
CA ALA A 110 14.54 -11.54 3.29
C ALA A 110 15.71 -11.55 2.29
N ASP A 111 15.53 -10.89 1.16
CA ASP A 111 16.43 -10.86 0.01
C ASP A 111 17.20 -9.53 -0.11
N HIS A 112 16.66 -8.43 0.46
CA HIS A 112 17.29 -7.12 0.48
C HIS A 112 17.03 -6.35 1.78
N VAL A 113 17.81 -5.30 2.05
CA VAL A 113 17.55 -4.36 3.15
C VAL A 113 16.66 -3.22 2.64
N THR A 114 15.58 -2.92 3.37
CA THR A 114 14.65 -1.84 3.02
C THR A 114 15.36 -0.49 3.01
N GLY A 115 15.09 0.30 1.98
CA GLY A 115 15.54 1.69 1.87
C GLY A 115 14.73 2.66 2.72
N SER A 116 13.65 2.22 3.36
CA SER A 116 12.74 3.11 4.11
C SER A 116 13.45 3.93 5.20
N GLY A 117 14.32 3.32 6.02
CA GLY A 117 15.12 4.03 7.02
C GLY A 117 16.09 5.06 6.42
N LEU A 118 16.81 4.68 5.36
CA LEU A 118 17.75 5.57 4.67
C LEU A 118 17.03 6.77 4.01
N ILE A 119 15.88 6.52 3.39
CA ILE A 119 15.02 7.55 2.78
C ILE A 119 14.58 8.56 3.83
N LYS A 120 14.14 8.09 5.02
CA LYS A 120 13.75 8.98 6.13
C LYS A 120 14.88 9.90 6.59
N THR A 121 16.11 9.37 6.67
CA THR A 121 17.29 10.16 7.03
C THR A 121 17.59 11.23 5.98
N LYS A 122 17.44 10.91 4.68
CA LYS A 122 17.75 11.82 3.57
C LYS A 122 16.63 12.81 3.24
N PHE A 123 15.38 12.47 3.54
CA PHE A 123 14.19 13.26 3.28
C PHE A 123 13.34 13.41 4.55
N PRO A 124 13.67 14.40 5.41
CA PRO A 124 12.93 14.65 6.64
C PRO A 124 11.44 14.88 6.37
N GLY A 125 10.58 14.19 7.14
CA GLY A 125 9.13 14.26 7.02
C GLY A 125 8.49 13.10 6.27
N VAL A 126 9.26 12.30 5.52
CA VAL A 126 8.79 11.01 5.01
C VAL A 126 8.53 10.07 6.18
N LYS A 127 7.44 9.30 6.13
CA LYS A 127 7.11 8.27 7.12
C LYS A 127 7.21 6.87 6.52
N SER A 128 7.85 5.97 7.25
CA SER A 128 7.83 4.53 6.96
C SER A 128 6.51 3.91 7.37
N ILE A 129 5.97 3.02 6.54
CA ILE A 129 4.76 2.25 6.83
C ILE A 129 5.02 0.76 6.61
N ILE A 130 4.56 -0.07 7.54
CA ILE A 130 4.52 -1.54 7.39
C ILE A 130 3.31 -2.11 8.12
N SER A 131 2.92 -3.35 7.82
CA SER A 131 1.79 -3.98 8.51
C SER A 131 2.07 -4.16 10.01
N LYS A 132 1.02 -3.99 10.84
CA LYS A 132 1.12 -4.26 12.28
C LYS A 132 1.51 -5.72 12.55
N ALA A 133 0.98 -6.65 11.74
CA ALA A 133 1.23 -8.09 11.84
C ALA A 133 2.68 -8.50 11.56
N SER A 134 3.48 -7.64 10.91
CA SER A 134 4.91 -7.92 10.66
C SER A 134 5.79 -7.90 11.92
N ASN A 135 5.34 -7.21 12.98
CA ASN A 135 6.13 -6.92 14.18
C ASN A 135 7.43 -6.13 13.96
N ALA A 136 7.70 -5.65 12.74
CA ALA A 136 8.83 -4.77 12.46
C ALA A 136 8.58 -3.36 13.00
N LYS A 137 9.64 -2.57 13.15
CA LYS A 137 9.53 -1.14 13.48
C LYS A 137 9.23 -0.33 12.22
N ALA A 138 8.34 0.65 12.34
CA ALA A 138 8.06 1.70 11.36
C ALA A 138 7.47 2.93 12.08
N ASP A 139 7.29 4.04 11.37
CA ASP A 139 6.65 5.24 11.96
C ASP A 139 5.14 5.07 12.06
N LEU A 140 4.54 4.35 11.11
CA LEU A 140 3.11 4.04 11.06
C LEU A 140 2.90 2.55 10.80
N PHE A 141 1.80 2.03 11.34
CA PHE A 141 1.36 0.66 11.09
C PHE A 141 0.04 0.66 10.33
N VAL A 142 -0.16 -0.37 9.52
CA VAL A 142 -1.45 -0.63 8.85
C VAL A 142 -2.03 -1.97 9.23
N GLU A 143 -3.36 -2.02 9.22
CA GLU A 143 -4.21 -3.17 9.46
C GLU A 143 -5.15 -3.40 8.26
N PRO A 144 -5.80 -4.57 8.14
CA PRO A 144 -6.71 -4.85 7.04
C PRO A 144 -7.86 -3.85 6.99
N GLY A 145 -8.15 -3.31 5.81
CA GLY A 145 -9.20 -2.31 5.59
C GLY A 145 -8.73 -0.85 5.73
N ASP A 146 -7.51 -0.61 6.21
CA ASP A 146 -6.93 0.73 6.21
C ASP A 146 -6.78 1.29 4.79
N LYS A 147 -6.71 2.61 4.70
CA LYS A 147 -6.46 3.35 3.45
C LYS A 147 -5.27 4.29 3.61
N ILE A 148 -4.32 4.21 2.68
CA ILE A 148 -3.14 5.09 2.61
C ILE A 148 -3.39 6.13 1.52
N TYR A 149 -3.64 7.38 1.91
CA TYR A 149 -3.94 8.48 0.99
C TYR A 149 -2.67 9.23 0.55
N PHE A 150 -2.61 9.61 -0.73
CA PHE A 150 -1.59 10.50 -1.28
C PHE A 150 -2.24 11.42 -2.32
N GLY A 151 -2.74 12.57 -1.85
CA GLY A 151 -3.65 13.41 -2.63
C GLY A 151 -5.03 12.78 -2.65
N ASP A 152 -5.68 12.76 -3.81
CA ASP A 152 -7.02 12.18 -3.96
C ASP A 152 -6.97 10.66 -4.27
N ILE A 153 -5.78 10.10 -4.50
CA ILE A 153 -5.56 8.67 -4.70
C ILE A 153 -5.31 7.98 -3.36
N PHE A 154 -5.83 6.75 -3.20
CA PHE A 154 -5.52 5.92 -2.04
C PHE A 154 -5.22 4.47 -2.40
N LEU A 155 -4.47 3.81 -1.52
CA LEU A 155 -4.28 2.35 -1.50
C LEU A 155 -5.08 1.74 -0.35
N GLU A 156 -5.91 0.76 -0.64
CA GLU A 156 -6.54 -0.14 0.34
C GLU A 156 -5.52 -1.18 0.80
N VAL A 157 -5.56 -1.52 2.09
CA VAL A 157 -4.69 -2.53 2.68
C VAL A 157 -5.45 -3.84 2.83
N HIS A 158 -5.05 -4.85 2.06
CA HIS A 158 -5.60 -6.21 2.16
C HIS A 158 -4.57 -7.10 2.86
N ALA A 159 -4.95 -7.76 3.96
CA ALA A 159 -4.05 -8.73 4.58
C ALA A 159 -3.94 -9.99 3.71
N THR A 160 -2.74 -10.29 3.25
CA THR A 160 -2.45 -11.46 2.44
C THR A 160 -1.31 -12.29 3.03
N PRO A 161 -1.39 -12.72 4.30
CA PRO A 161 -0.34 -13.49 4.95
C PRO A 161 -0.18 -14.86 4.29
N GLY A 162 1.03 -15.41 4.39
CA GLY A 162 1.32 -16.76 3.89
C GLY A 162 2.75 -16.92 3.43
N HIS A 163 3.28 -15.96 2.68
CA HIS A 163 4.73 -15.85 2.48
C HIS A 163 5.42 -15.52 3.81
N THR A 164 4.95 -14.46 4.48
CA THR A 164 5.23 -14.15 5.88
C THR A 164 3.91 -13.91 6.64
N LEU A 165 3.97 -13.84 7.97
CA LEU A 165 2.82 -13.48 8.81
C LEU A 165 2.33 -12.04 8.58
N GLY A 166 3.21 -11.16 8.09
CA GLY A 166 2.95 -9.72 7.96
C GLY A 166 2.70 -9.24 6.54
N CYS A 167 2.52 -10.14 5.55
CA CYS A 167 2.28 -9.72 4.17
C CYS A 167 0.95 -8.99 4.01
N VAL A 168 0.99 -7.87 3.30
CA VAL A 168 -0.20 -7.16 2.80
C VAL A 168 -0.09 -6.94 1.30
N THR A 169 -1.24 -6.89 0.64
CA THR A 169 -1.40 -6.42 -0.73
C THR A 169 -1.99 -5.02 -0.68
N TYR A 170 -1.36 -4.08 -1.38
CA TYR A 170 -1.90 -2.73 -1.52
C TYR A 170 -2.67 -2.61 -2.82
N VAL A 171 -3.92 -2.15 -2.78
CA VAL A 171 -4.78 -2.07 -3.98
C VAL A 171 -5.24 -0.63 -4.19
N THR A 172 -5.07 -0.06 -5.38
CA THR A 172 -5.66 1.27 -5.69
C THR A 172 -7.16 1.24 -5.47
N GLY A 173 -7.75 2.32 -4.96
CA GLY A 173 -9.16 2.37 -4.58
C GLY A 173 -10.14 1.99 -5.69
N ASP A 174 -11.36 1.60 -5.29
CA ASP A 174 -12.46 1.23 -6.20
C ASP A 174 -13.42 2.39 -6.56
N GLY A 175 -13.17 3.57 -6.01
CA GLY A 175 -14.00 4.76 -6.24
C GLY A 175 -13.96 5.27 -7.70
N PRO A 176 -14.96 6.07 -8.12
CA PRO A 176 -15.11 6.53 -9.50
C PRO A 176 -13.95 7.41 -10.00
N ASN A 177 -13.23 8.03 -9.07
CA ASN A 177 -12.07 8.88 -9.35
C ASN A 177 -10.75 8.18 -8.99
N GLN A 178 -10.69 6.85 -8.96
CA GLN A 178 -9.46 6.09 -8.69
C GLN A 178 -8.90 5.49 -9.99
N PRO A 179 -7.62 5.05 -10.02
CA PRO A 179 -7.03 4.41 -11.19
C PRO A 179 -7.85 3.22 -11.71
N GLN A 180 -8.06 3.19 -13.03
CA GLN A 180 -8.71 2.08 -13.74
C GLN A 180 -7.84 1.63 -14.93
N PRO A 181 -7.59 0.31 -15.12
CA PRO A 181 -7.97 -0.77 -14.21
C PRO A 181 -7.30 -0.62 -12.84
N ARG A 182 -7.86 -1.25 -11.80
CA ARG A 182 -7.23 -1.27 -10.47
C ARG A 182 -5.83 -1.88 -10.56
N MET A 183 -4.96 -1.49 -9.63
CA MET A 183 -3.60 -2.01 -9.51
C MET A 183 -3.43 -2.61 -8.11
N ALA A 184 -2.95 -3.85 -8.03
CA ALA A 184 -2.64 -4.54 -6.78
C ALA A 184 -1.14 -4.83 -6.69
N PHE A 185 -0.52 -4.32 -5.63
CA PHE A 185 0.89 -4.53 -5.30
C PHE A 185 0.99 -5.69 -4.32
N THR A 186 1.27 -6.89 -4.85
CA THR A 186 1.00 -8.17 -4.18
C THR A 186 2.12 -8.66 -3.27
N GLY A 187 3.19 -7.88 -3.14
CA GLY A 187 4.40 -8.31 -2.46
C GLY A 187 4.86 -9.66 -3.01
N ASP A 188 5.21 -10.57 -2.09
CA ASP A 188 5.53 -11.96 -2.41
C ASP A 188 4.37 -12.94 -2.17
N ALA A 189 3.16 -12.45 -1.88
CA ALA A 189 2.00 -13.32 -1.79
C ALA A 189 1.67 -13.96 -3.17
N LEU A 190 1.68 -13.13 -4.22
CA LEU A 190 1.47 -13.57 -5.59
C LEU A 190 2.56 -12.99 -6.49
N LEU A 191 3.24 -13.87 -7.24
CA LEU A 191 4.23 -13.51 -8.26
C LEU A 191 3.66 -13.82 -9.65
N ILE A 192 4.26 -13.27 -10.70
CA ILE A 192 3.85 -13.57 -12.08
C ILE A 192 4.15 -15.04 -12.38
N ARG A 193 3.08 -15.83 -12.63
CA ARG A 193 3.16 -17.30 -12.80
C ARG A 193 3.81 -18.01 -11.62
N GLY A 194 3.65 -17.50 -10.40
CA GLY A 194 4.24 -18.09 -9.20
C GLY A 194 3.68 -17.50 -7.91
N CYS A 195 4.40 -17.75 -6.82
CA CYS A 195 4.16 -17.17 -5.50
C CYS A 195 5.46 -17.24 -4.70
N GLY A 196 5.55 -16.44 -3.64
CA GLY A 196 6.64 -16.53 -2.68
C GLY A 196 6.69 -17.90 -1.99
N ARG A 197 7.86 -18.23 -1.46
CA ARG A 197 8.06 -19.42 -0.60
C ARG A 197 7.31 -19.26 0.73
N THR A 198 7.07 -20.34 1.47
CA THR A 198 6.24 -20.29 2.69
C THR A 198 6.85 -21.05 3.87
N ASP A 199 8.13 -21.36 3.81
CA ASP A 199 8.88 -22.20 4.74
C ASP A 199 9.74 -21.40 5.75
N PHE A 200 9.69 -20.07 5.68
CA PHE A 200 10.40 -19.13 6.57
C PHE A 200 9.47 -18.02 7.08
N GLN A 201 9.93 -17.21 8.04
CA GLN A 201 9.26 -15.98 8.51
C GLN A 201 7.79 -16.17 8.95
N GLY A 202 7.48 -17.34 9.51
CA GLY A 202 6.12 -17.73 9.91
C GLY A 202 5.16 -18.00 8.74
N GLY A 203 5.73 -18.29 7.57
CA GLY A 203 4.99 -18.63 6.36
C GLY A 203 4.13 -19.89 6.52
N SER A 204 3.11 -19.98 5.68
CA SER A 204 2.17 -21.09 5.63
C SER A 204 1.55 -21.14 4.23
N SER A 205 1.74 -22.26 3.51
CA SER A 205 1.09 -22.47 2.21
C SER A 205 -0.43 -22.49 2.35
N ASP A 206 -0.94 -23.06 3.43
CA ASP A 206 -2.38 -23.08 3.71
C ASP A 206 -2.97 -21.66 3.77
N LYS A 207 -2.34 -20.78 4.57
CA LYS A 207 -2.73 -19.37 4.66
C LYS A 207 -2.49 -18.62 3.35
N LEU A 208 -1.39 -18.88 2.66
CA LEU A 208 -1.08 -18.20 1.40
C LEU A 208 -2.16 -18.46 0.36
N TYR A 209 -2.60 -19.72 0.25
CA TYR A 209 -3.68 -20.10 -0.65
C TYR A 209 -4.96 -19.33 -0.34
N ASP A 210 -5.40 -19.34 0.93
CA ASP A 210 -6.61 -18.65 1.36
C ASP A 210 -6.53 -17.14 1.15
N SER A 211 -5.37 -16.54 1.44
CA SER A 211 -5.10 -15.12 1.22
C SER A 211 -5.25 -14.73 -0.24
N VAL A 212 -4.59 -15.45 -1.16
CA VAL A 212 -4.66 -15.13 -2.59
C VAL A 212 -6.09 -15.31 -3.10
N HIS A 213 -6.75 -16.43 -2.76
CA HIS A 213 -8.09 -16.73 -3.25
C HIS A 213 -9.17 -15.80 -2.71
N SER A 214 -9.04 -15.32 -1.47
CA SER A 214 -10.05 -14.45 -0.84
C SER A 214 -9.83 -12.95 -1.06
N GLN A 215 -8.58 -12.50 -1.22
CA GLN A 215 -8.26 -11.06 -1.29
C GLN A 215 -7.81 -10.60 -2.69
N ILE A 216 -7.13 -11.46 -3.45
CA ILE A 216 -6.56 -11.07 -4.76
C ILE A 216 -7.44 -11.58 -5.90
N PHE A 217 -7.82 -12.86 -5.89
CA PHE A 217 -8.66 -13.44 -6.96
C PHE A 217 -10.13 -13.02 -6.90
N THR A 218 -10.53 -12.28 -5.88
CA THR A 218 -11.85 -11.62 -5.78
C THR A 218 -11.88 -10.23 -6.41
N LEU A 219 -10.72 -9.67 -6.77
CA LEU A 219 -10.62 -8.40 -7.50
C LEU A 219 -11.11 -8.56 -8.95
N PRO A 220 -11.49 -7.46 -9.64
CA PRO A 220 -11.81 -7.50 -11.06
C PRO A 220 -10.70 -8.16 -11.89
N LYS A 221 -11.07 -8.97 -12.88
CA LYS A 221 -10.10 -9.79 -13.66
C LYS A 221 -9.06 -8.97 -14.41
N ASP A 222 -9.38 -7.74 -14.77
CA ASP A 222 -8.50 -6.77 -15.43
C ASP A 222 -7.57 -6.02 -14.46
N THR A 223 -7.71 -6.24 -13.15
CA THR A 223 -6.81 -5.67 -12.14
C THR A 223 -5.38 -6.10 -12.42
N LEU A 224 -4.49 -5.12 -12.56
CA LEU A 224 -3.06 -5.31 -12.79
C LEU A 224 -2.39 -5.81 -11.51
N LEU A 225 -1.54 -6.81 -11.63
CA LEU A 225 -0.78 -7.41 -10.54
C LEU A 225 0.69 -7.03 -10.65
N TYR A 226 1.19 -6.35 -9.63
CA TYR A 226 2.55 -5.83 -9.52
C TYR A 226 3.25 -6.50 -8.33
N PRO A 227 4.05 -7.57 -8.55
CA PRO A 227 4.70 -8.31 -7.47
C PRO A 227 5.90 -7.55 -6.89
N ALA A 228 6.40 -7.94 -5.72
CA ALA A 228 7.69 -7.43 -5.23
C ALA A 228 8.88 -7.98 -6.03
N HIS A 229 8.76 -9.16 -6.64
CA HIS A 229 9.87 -9.80 -7.37
C HIS A 229 9.43 -10.42 -8.69
N ASP A 230 10.36 -10.48 -9.65
CA ASP A 230 10.28 -11.37 -10.80
C ASP A 230 11.68 -11.84 -11.20
N TYR A 231 11.79 -13.12 -11.57
CA TYR A 231 13.06 -13.78 -11.88
C TYR A 231 13.18 -14.20 -13.36
N LYS A 232 12.26 -13.74 -14.21
CA LYS A 232 12.13 -14.14 -15.62
C LYS A 232 12.07 -12.94 -16.59
N GLY A 233 12.07 -11.72 -16.07
CA GLY A 233 11.96 -10.48 -16.84
C GLY A 233 10.52 -10.02 -17.10
N PHE A 234 9.53 -10.59 -16.40
CA PHE A 234 8.14 -10.11 -16.48
C PHE A 234 7.91 -8.95 -15.51
N THR A 235 7.08 -7.99 -15.92
CA THR A 235 6.87 -6.74 -15.18
C THR A 235 5.46 -6.60 -14.60
N VAL A 236 4.45 -7.23 -15.21
CA VAL A 236 3.05 -7.13 -14.79
C VAL A 236 2.28 -8.38 -15.24
N SER A 237 1.24 -8.75 -14.50
CA SER A 237 0.21 -9.74 -14.89
C SER A 237 -1.18 -9.17 -14.58
N THR A 238 -2.23 -9.98 -14.71
CA THR A 238 -3.59 -9.61 -14.29
C THR A 238 -4.21 -10.68 -13.41
N VAL A 239 -5.22 -10.32 -12.63
CA VAL A 239 -5.98 -11.28 -11.82
C VAL A 239 -6.53 -12.40 -12.70
N GLY A 240 -7.15 -12.07 -13.84
CA GLY A 240 -7.69 -13.06 -14.76
C GLY A 240 -6.62 -13.99 -15.33
N GLU A 241 -5.44 -13.44 -15.65
CA GLU A 241 -4.31 -14.25 -16.10
C GLU A 241 -3.79 -15.21 -15.03
N GLU A 242 -3.60 -14.76 -13.78
CA GLU A 242 -3.08 -15.63 -12.71
C GLU A 242 -4.11 -16.68 -12.27
N MET A 243 -5.40 -16.36 -12.26
CA MET A 243 -6.45 -17.34 -11.98
C MET A 243 -6.41 -18.53 -12.97
N LEU A 244 -6.11 -18.26 -14.25
CA LEU A 244 -6.09 -19.28 -15.30
C LEU A 244 -4.75 -19.99 -15.42
N TYR A 245 -3.64 -19.25 -15.30
CA TYR A 245 -2.33 -19.71 -15.74
C TYR A 245 -1.27 -19.79 -14.65
N ASN A 246 -1.58 -19.41 -13.40
CA ASN A 246 -0.61 -19.61 -12.31
C ASN A 246 -0.42 -21.12 -12.07
N PRO A 247 0.78 -21.69 -12.26
CA PRO A 247 0.97 -23.14 -12.24
C PRO A 247 0.70 -23.75 -10.86
N ARG A 248 0.76 -22.94 -9.79
CA ARG A 248 0.56 -23.37 -8.40
C ARG A 248 -0.83 -23.00 -7.88
N LEU A 249 -1.19 -21.73 -7.94
CA LEU A 249 -2.40 -21.19 -7.29
C LEU A 249 -3.69 -21.46 -8.07
N SER A 250 -3.62 -21.95 -9.31
CA SER A 250 -4.77 -22.50 -10.06
C SER A 250 -5.13 -23.94 -9.66
N LYS A 251 -4.30 -24.61 -8.85
CA LYS A 251 -4.59 -25.96 -8.33
C LYS A 251 -5.51 -25.87 -7.12
N ASP A 252 -6.09 -26.99 -6.73
CA ASP A 252 -6.77 -27.08 -5.43
C ASP A 252 -5.77 -26.91 -4.28
N LYS A 253 -6.29 -26.57 -3.10
CA LYS A 253 -5.50 -26.20 -1.91
C LYS A 253 -4.53 -27.30 -1.47
N GLU A 254 -4.94 -28.57 -1.51
CA GLU A 254 -4.08 -29.68 -1.09
C GLU A 254 -2.97 -29.93 -2.12
N THR A 255 -3.28 -29.90 -3.41
CA THR A 255 -2.27 -29.96 -4.47
C THR A 255 -1.28 -28.79 -4.36
N PHE A 256 -1.76 -27.58 -4.10
CA PHE A 256 -0.89 -26.42 -3.87
C PHE A 256 0.08 -26.63 -2.69
N LYS A 257 -0.43 -27.04 -1.53
CA LYS A 257 0.38 -27.32 -0.32
C LYS A 257 1.44 -28.38 -0.61
N ASN A 258 1.06 -29.46 -1.28
CA ASN A 258 1.98 -30.54 -1.67
C ASN A 258 3.06 -30.03 -2.62
N ILE A 259 2.74 -29.20 -3.61
CA ILE A 259 3.75 -28.59 -4.50
C ILE A 259 4.73 -27.74 -3.67
N MET A 260 4.21 -26.85 -2.82
CA MET A 260 5.02 -25.91 -2.04
C MET A 260 5.99 -26.63 -1.09
N GLN A 261 5.54 -27.71 -0.43
CA GLN A 261 6.37 -28.51 0.47
C GLN A 261 7.54 -29.20 -0.25
N ASN A 262 7.42 -29.43 -1.56
CA ASN A 262 8.39 -30.19 -2.36
C ASN A 262 9.29 -29.32 -3.25
N LEU A 263 9.31 -27.99 -3.09
CA LEU A 263 10.09 -27.08 -3.96
C LEU A 263 11.63 -27.18 -3.80
N ASN A 264 12.15 -27.93 -2.83
CA ASN A 264 13.58 -28.15 -2.55
C ASN A 264 14.48 -26.92 -2.81
N LEU A 265 14.09 -25.77 -2.25
CA LEU A 265 14.76 -24.49 -2.46
C LEU A 265 15.96 -24.36 -1.51
N SER A 266 17.03 -23.73 -1.98
CA SER A 266 18.17 -23.37 -1.13
C SER A 266 17.75 -22.42 -0.01
N TYR A 267 18.53 -22.39 1.08
CA TYR A 267 18.43 -21.37 2.10
C TYR A 267 18.54 -19.95 1.47
N PRO A 268 17.69 -18.97 1.84
CA PRO A 268 17.78 -17.64 1.25
C PRO A 268 19.07 -16.92 1.67
N LYS A 269 19.87 -16.52 0.68
CA LYS A 269 21.26 -16.06 0.86
C LYS A 269 21.42 -14.86 1.79
N MET A 270 20.44 -13.95 1.81
CA MET A 270 20.49 -12.69 2.53
C MET A 270 19.65 -12.68 3.82
N MET A 271 18.94 -13.77 4.15
CA MET A 271 17.91 -13.74 5.20
C MET A 271 18.47 -13.33 6.57
N ASP A 272 19.65 -13.84 6.91
CA ASP A 272 20.30 -13.61 8.21
C ASP A 272 20.80 -12.17 8.39
N VAL A 273 20.87 -11.40 7.30
CA VAL A 273 21.24 -9.98 7.31
C VAL A 273 20.01 -9.10 7.10
N ALA A 274 19.22 -9.41 6.07
CA ALA A 274 18.06 -8.64 5.64
C ALA A 274 16.96 -8.63 6.71
N VAL A 275 16.58 -9.79 7.26
CA VAL A 275 15.47 -9.85 8.22
C VAL A 275 15.78 -9.04 9.48
N PRO A 276 16.92 -9.21 10.17
CA PRO A 276 17.23 -8.37 11.34
C PRO A 276 17.26 -6.87 11.02
N ALA A 277 17.85 -6.48 9.89
CA ALA A 277 17.89 -5.07 9.47
C ALA A 277 16.47 -4.52 9.19
N ASN A 278 15.63 -5.29 8.52
CA ASN A 278 14.28 -4.89 8.14
C ASN A 278 13.34 -4.85 9.35
N MET A 279 13.55 -5.69 10.37
CA MET A 279 12.82 -5.61 11.64
C MET A 279 13.02 -4.28 12.37
N VAL A 280 14.10 -3.55 12.07
CA VAL A 280 14.39 -2.21 12.61
C VAL A 280 14.34 -1.11 11.55
N CYS A 281 13.49 -1.27 10.53
CA CYS A 281 13.26 -0.26 9.47
C CYS A 281 14.50 0.03 8.59
N GLY A 282 15.41 -0.93 8.46
CA GLY A 282 16.66 -0.75 7.69
C GLY A 282 17.63 0.24 8.34
N LEU A 283 17.37 0.67 9.57
CA LEU A 283 18.29 1.50 10.34
C LEU A 283 19.41 0.61 10.86
N GLN A 284 20.59 0.75 10.28
CA GLN A 284 21.80 0.13 10.80
C GLN A 284 22.23 0.90 12.06
N GLU A 285 22.56 0.20 13.14
CA GLU A 285 23.28 0.82 14.25
C GLU A 285 24.60 1.32 13.69
N THR A 286 24.84 2.63 13.76
CA THR A 286 26.20 3.15 13.63
C THR A 286 26.98 2.51 14.77
N LYS A 287 27.80 1.50 14.48
CA LYS A 287 28.94 1.22 15.35
C LYS A 287 29.70 2.54 15.41
N SER A 288 29.55 3.25 16.52
CA SER A 288 30.46 4.33 16.86
C SER A 288 31.85 3.72 16.76
N GLU A 289 32.62 4.13 15.76
CA GLU A 289 34.04 3.85 15.75
C GLU A 289 34.55 4.40 17.08
N ALA A 290 34.98 3.50 17.96
CA ALA A 290 35.61 3.88 19.21
C ALA A 290 36.85 4.69 18.83
N CYS A 291 36.88 5.96 19.23
CA CYS A 291 38.10 6.78 19.25
C CYS A 291 39.24 6.08 19.99
#